data_AF-V4AY61-F1
#
_entry.id   AF-V4AY61-F1
#
_cell.length_a   1.000
_cell.length_b   1.000
_cell.length_c   1.000
_cell.angle_alpha   90.00
_cell.angle_beta   90.00
_cell.angle_gamma   90.00
#
_symmetry.space_group_name_H-M   'P 1'
#
loop_
_entity.id
_entity.type
_entity.pdbx_description
1 polymer ?
#
loop_
_entity_poly.entity_id
_entity_poly.type
_entity_poly.pdbx_seq_one_letter_code
_entity_poly.pdbx_strand_id
1 'polypeptide(L)'
;VPIYLITNHTTTVPIYLITNHTTTVPIYLITNQTTTVTIYLITNHTTTVHIYLITNHITTVHIYLITNHITTVPIYLITNHTTTVHIYLITNHITTVTIYLITNHTTTVHIYLITNHITTVTIYLITHHTTTVTIYLITNHTTTVHIYLITNHITTVTIYLITNHTTTVHIYLVTHQTTTVTIYLITNHTTTVHIYLITNHTTTVHIYLIT
;
A
#
# COMPACT_ATOMS: atom_id res chain seq x y z
N VAL A 1 -5.12 -19.51 -12.58
CA VAL A 1 -4.02 -20.41 -12.19
C VAL A 1 -3.32 -19.78 -11.01
N PRO A 2 -3.15 -20.49 -9.88
CA PRO A 2 -2.41 -19.95 -8.75
C PRO A 2 -0.90 -19.90 -9.06
N ILE A 3 -0.21 -18.88 -8.59
CA ILE A 3 1.25 -18.76 -8.73
C ILE A 3 1.88 -18.99 -7.36
N TYR A 4 2.75 -19.99 -7.26
CA TYR A 4 3.57 -20.27 -6.08
C TYR A 4 5.02 -20.36 -6.52
N LEU A 5 5.88 -19.53 -5.93
CA LEU A 5 7.30 -19.51 -6.29
C LEU A 5 8.17 -19.28 -5.06
N ILE A 6 9.26 -20.05 -4.96
CA ILE A 6 10.30 -19.87 -3.95
C ILE A 6 11.63 -19.78 -4.70
N THR A 7 12.38 -18.69 -4.49
CA THR A 7 13.69 -18.53 -5.10
C THR A 7 14.75 -18.15 -4.07
N ASN A 8 15.99 -18.57 -4.35
CA ASN A 8 17.17 -18.18 -3.59
C ASN A 8 18.28 -17.78 -4.57
N HIS A 9 18.96 -16.67 -4.31
CA HIS A 9 20.03 -16.15 -5.18
C HIS A 9 19.59 -15.91 -6.63
N THR A 10 18.55 -15.09 -6.83
CA THR A 10 18.04 -14.76 -8.17
C THR A 10 18.19 -13.29 -8.47
N THR A 11 18.68 -12.92 -9.65
CA THR A 11 18.76 -11.50 -10.00
C THR A 11 17.37 -10.88 -10.10
N THR A 12 16.46 -11.53 -10.84
CA THR A 12 15.12 -11.00 -11.10
C THR A 12 14.04 -12.06 -10.98
N VAL A 13 12.88 -11.67 -10.46
CA VAL A 13 11.66 -12.48 -10.41
C VAL A 13 10.50 -11.67 -11.01
N PRO A 14 10.25 -11.79 -12.33
CA PRO A 14 9.09 -11.20 -12.98
C PRO A 14 7.89 -12.14 -12.94
N ILE A 15 6.75 -11.63 -12.50
CA ILE A 15 5.45 -12.30 -12.58
C ILE A 15 4.54 -11.39 -13.42
N TYR A 16 4.08 -11.91 -14.57
CA TYR A 16 3.13 -11.23 -15.43
C TYR A 16 1.89 -12.12 -15.60
N LEU A 17 0.71 -11.57 -15.32
CA LEU A 17 -0.53 -12.32 -15.47
C LEU A 17 -1.66 -11.40 -15.95
N ILE A 18 -2.40 -11.86 -16.96
CA ILE A 18 -3.65 -11.25 -17.38
C ILE A 18 -4.75 -12.30 -17.21
N THR A 19 -5.83 -11.95 -16.52
CA THR A 19 -7.02 -12.81 -16.44
C THR A 19 -8.29 -12.05 -16.79
N ASN A 20 -9.25 -12.78 -17.35
CA ASN A 20 -10.61 -12.31 -17.59
C ASN A 20 -11.57 -13.37 -17.04
N HIS A 21 -12.58 -12.95 -16.29
CA HIS A 21 -13.58 -13.83 -15.68
C HIS A 21 -12.97 -14.96 -14.83
N THR A 22 -12.36 -14.59 -13.70
CA THR A 22 -11.76 -15.57 -12.77
C THR A 22 -12.31 -15.40 -11.36
N THR A 23 -12.62 -16.49 -10.66
CA THR A 23 -13.04 -16.37 -9.26
C THR A 23 -11.88 -15.84 -8.40
N THR A 24 -10.70 -16.47 -8.48
CA THR A 24 -9.57 -16.13 -7.61
C THR A 24 -8.24 -16.10 -8.37
N VAL A 25 -7.42 -15.11 -8.07
CA VAL A 25 -6.03 -15.00 -8.54
C VAL A 25 -5.08 -14.91 -7.34
N PRO A 26 -4.55 -16.04 -6.86
CA PRO A 26 -3.56 -16.03 -5.79
C PRO A 26 -2.12 -16.05 -6.32
N ILE A 27 -1.27 -15.19 -5.76
CA ILE A 27 0.17 -15.11 -5.99
C ILE A 27 0.88 -15.21 -4.64
N TYR A 28 1.70 -16.24 -4.48
CA TYR A 28 2.52 -16.48 -3.30
C TYR A 28 3.98 -16.57 -3.73
N LEU A 29 4.82 -15.69 -3.19
CA LEU A 29 6.23 -15.61 -3.54
C LEU A 29 7.08 -15.47 -2.29
N ILE A 30 8.13 -16.29 -2.20
CA ILE A 30 9.17 -16.21 -1.17
C ILE A 30 10.52 -16.06 -1.87
N THR A 31 11.27 -15.01 -1.55
CA THR A 31 12.61 -14.82 -2.13
C THR A 31 13.66 -14.52 -1.07
N ASN A 32 14.87 -15.02 -1.31
CA ASN A 32 16.05 -14.68 -0.52
C ASN A 32 17.20 -14.28 -1.45
N GLN A 33 17.84 -13.16 -1.14
CA GLN A 33 18.94 -12.59 -1.95
C GLN A 33 18.53 -12.39 -3.41
N THR A 34 17.59 -11.47 -3.61
CA THR A 34 17.08 -11.14 -4.94
C THR A 34 17.27 -9.68 -5.27
N THR A 35 17.71 -9.31 -6.46
CA THR A 35 17.84 -7.88 -6.78
C THR A 35 16.46 -7.24 -6.98
N THR A 36 15.61 -7.87 -7.79
CA THR A 36 14.31 -7.29 -8.15
C THR A 36 13.19 -8.33 -8.18
N VAL A 37 12.07 -8.01 -7.54
CA VAL A 37 10.78 -8.69 -7.72
C VAL A 37 9.82 -7.72 -8.38
N THR A 38 9.17 -8.16 -9.46
CA THR A 38 8.15 -7.38 -10.15
C THR A 38 6.91 -8.24 -10.36
N ILE A 39 5.78 -7.83 -9.82
CA ILE A 39 4.47 -8.44 -10.06
C ILE A 39 3.66 -7.44 -10.88
N TYR A 40 3.22 -7.86 -12.06
CA TYR A 40 2.31 -7.12 -12.92
C TYR A 40 1.08 -7.98 -13.20
N LEU A 41 -0.08 -7.50 -12.77
CA LEU A 41 -1.33 -8.24 -12.90
C LEU A 41 -2.45 -7.33 -13.44
N ILE A 42 -3.10 -7.78 -14.50
CA ILE A 42 -4.32 -7.18 -15.04
C ILE A 42 -5.47 -8.17 -14.87
N THR A 43 -6.56 -7.76 -14.24
CA THR A 43 -7.74 -8.60 -14.09
C THR A 43 -9.01 -7.88 -14.50
N ASN A 44 -9.89 -8.57 -15.21
CA ASN A 44 -11.25 -8.12 -15.47
C ASN A 44 -12.27 -9.14 -14.93
N HIS A 45 -13.30 -8.67 -14.24
CA HIS A 45 -14.33 -9.48 -13.59
C HIS A 45 -13.74 -10.59 -12.72
N THR A 46 -13.18 -10.22 -11.58
CA THR A 46 -12.55 -11.17 -10.65
C THR A 46 -13.11 -11.06 -9.26
N THR A 47 -13.44 -12.17 -8.58
CA THR A 47 -13.94 -12.04 -7.19
C THR A 47 -12.82 -11.59 -6.26
N THR A 48 -11.65 -12.24 -6.33
CA THR A 48 -10.55 -11.92 -5.44
C THR A 48 -9.16 -12.03 -6.08
N VAL A 49 -8.29 -11.07 -5.77
CA VAL A 49 -6.84 -11.14 -6.03
C VAL A 49 -6.10 -11.17 -4.70
N HIS A 50 -5.30 -12.21 -4.45
CA HIS A 50 -4.42 -12.29 -3.29
C HIS A 50 -2.97 -12.18 -3.73
N ILE A 51 -2.21 -11.27 -3.13
CA ILE A 51 -0.76 -11.21 -3.29
C ILE A 51 -0.12 -11.37 -1.93
N TYR A 52 0.73 -12.39 -1.78
CA TYR A 52 1.50 -12.66 -0.58
C TYR A 52 2.98 -12.77 -0.95
N LEU A 53 3.80 -11.91 -0.38
CA LEU A 53 5.22 -11.83 -0.67
C LEU A 53 6.04 -11.75 0.61
N ILE A 54 7.01 -12.65 0.76
CA ILE A 54 8.04 -12.60 1.80
C ILE A 54 9.38 -12.44 1.11
N THR A 55 10.16 -11.42 1.48
CA THR A 55 11.50 -11.21 0.92
C THR A 55 12.53 -10.97 2.00
N ASN A 56 13.75 -11.47 1.76
CA ASN A 56 14.92 -11.17 2.57
C ASN A 56 16.09 -10.78 1.67
N HIS A 57 16.76 -9.68 2.00
CA HIS A 57 17.84 -9.08 1.20
C HIS A 57 17.41 -8.84 -0.26
N ILE A 58 16.58 -7.82 -0.45
CA ILE A 58 16.13 -7.40 -1.77
C ILE A 58 16.46 -5.95 -2.07
N THR A 59 16.88 -5.64 -3.30
CA THR A 59 17.04 -4.22 -3.65
C THR A 59 15.66 -3.60 -3.87
N THR A 60 14.81 -4.21 -4.69
CA THR A 60 13.59 -3.59 -5.18
C THR A 60 12.40 -4.54 -5.27
N VAL A 61 11.24 -4.10 -4.79
CA VAL A 61 9.94 -4.78 -4.97
C VAL A 61 8.99 -3.84 -5.69
N HIS A 62 8.37 -4.32 -6.77
CA HIS A 62 7.32 -3.62 -7.50
C HIS A 62 6.07 -4.49 -7.61
N ILE A 63 4.91 -3.95 -7.23
CA ILE A 63 3.61 -4.57 -7.43
C ILE A 63 2.74 -3.59 -8.21
N TYR A 64 2.38 -3.97 -9.43
CA TYR A 64 1.51 -3.23 -10.32
C TYR A 64 0.24 -4.03 -10.56
N LEU A 65 -0.90 -3.43 -10.21
CA LEU A 65 -2.20 -4.09 -10.35
C LEU A 65 -3.19 -3.15 -11.05
N ILE A 66 -3.82 -3.66 -12.11
CA ILE A 66 -4.89 -2.97 -12.82
C ILE A 66 -6.10 -3.89 -12.80
N THR A 67 -7.17 -3.46 -12.12
CA THR A 67 -8.36 -4.30 -11.96
C THR A 67 -9.62 -3.58 -12.40
N ASN A 68 -10.51 -4.30 -13.06
CA ASN A 68 -11.88 -3.86 -13.32
C ASN A 68 -12.88 -4.88 -12.80
N HIS A 69 -13.88 -4.42 -12.05
CA HIS A 69 -14.91 -5.23 -11.40
C HIS A 69 -14.32 -6.33 -10.52
N ILE A 70 -13.93 -5.95 -9.31
CA ILE A 70 -13.36 -6.89 -8.34
C ILE A 70 -14.00 -6.77 -6.97
N THR A 71 -14.24 -7.88 -6.28
CA THR A 71 -14.77 -7.77 -4.92
C THR A 71 -13.65 -7.39 -3.95
N THR A 72 -12.53 -8.12 -3.96
CA THR A 72 -11.52 -8.00 -2.90
C THR A 72 -10.08 -8.06 -3.42
N VAL A 73 -9.21 -7.21 -2.88
CA VAL A 73 -7.77 -7.21 -3.16
C VAL A 73 -6.97 -7.09 -1.85
N PRO A 74 -6.65 -8.22 -1.20
CA PRO A 74 -5.62 -8.29 -0.17
C PRO A 74 -4.19 -8.39 -0.75
N ILE A 75 -3.32 -7.50 -0.31
CA ILE A 75 -1.88 -7.50 -0.58
C ILE A 75 -1.16 -7.58 0.77
N TYR A 76 -0.35 -8.61 0.94
CA TYR A 76 0.46 -8.85 2.12
C TYR A 76 1.93 -8.93 1.74
N LEU A 77 2.75 -8.08 2.33
CA LEU A 77 4.17 -8.01 2.05
C LEU A 77 4.96 -7.92 3.35
N ILE A 78 5.88 -8.87 3.56
CA ILE A 78 6.91 -8.81 4.60
C ILE A 78 8.25 -8.68 3.92
N THR A 79 9.02 -7.66 4.29
CA THR A 79 10.39 -7.51 3.80
C THR A 79 11.39 -7.28 4.93
N ASN A 80 12.55 -7.90 4.78
CA ASN A 80 13.71 -7.65 5.63
C ASN A 80 14.91 -7.25 4.76
N HIS A 81 15.54 -6.12 5.10
CA HIS A 81 16.61 -5.50 4.31
C HIS A 81 16.20 -5.23 2.86
N THR A 82 15.44 -4.16 2.65
CA THR A 82 14.97 -3.75 1.33
C THR A 82 15.42 -2.33 0.98
N THR A 83 15.88 -2.07 -0.23
CA THR A 83 16.11 -0.65 -0.60
C THR A 83 14.77 0.02 -0.86
N THR A 84 13.95 -0.51 -1.77
CA THR A 84 12.70 0.13 -2.20
C THR A 84 11.52 -0.84 -2.32
N VAL A 85 10.35 -0.38 -1.93
CA VAL A 85 9.06 -1.04 -2.15
C VAL A 85 8.10 -0.08 -2.86
N HIS A 86 7.53 -0.51 -3.97
CA HIS A 86 6.51 0.22 -4.71
C HIS A 86 5.26 -0.66 -4.88
N ILE A 87 4.11 -0.14 -4.45
CA ILE A 87 2.79 -0.74 -4.69
C ILE A 87 1.96 0.27 -5.47
N TYR A 88 1.50 -0.13 -6.65
CA TYR A 88 0.72 0.69 -7.56
C TYR A 88 -0.55 -0.04 -7.96
N LEU A 89 -1.69 0.50 -7.58
CA LEU A 89 -3.01 -0.09 -7.82
C LEU A 89 -3.92 0.91 -8.53
N ILE A 90 -4.41 0.52 -9.71
CA ILE A 90 -5.51 1.20 -10.39
C ILE A 90 -6.71 0.27 -10.36
N THR A 91 -7.82 0.74 -9.83
CA THR A 91 -9.04 -0.08 -9.73
C THR A 91 -10.28 0.67 -10.20
N ASN A 92 -11.13 -0.05 -10.92
CA ASN A 92 -12.48 0.38 -11.26
C ASN A 92 -13.49 -0.62 -10.69
N HIS A 93 -14.51 -0.12 -9.98
CA HIS A 93 -15.52 -0.89 -9.26
C HIS A 93 -14.95 -2.01 -8.38
N ILE A 94 -14.58 -1.65 -7.15
CA ILE A 94 -14.05 -2.57 -6.16
C ILE A 94 -14.82 -2.50 -4.85
N THR A 95 -15.01 -3.61 -4.14
CA THR A 95 -15.59 -3.53 -2.79
C THR A 95 -14.51 -3.16 -1.78
N THR A 96 -13.42 -3.92 -1.74
CA THR A 96 -12.39 -3.76 -0.70
C THR A 96 -10.97 -3.88 -1.23
N VAL A 97 -10.12 -2.93 -0.86
CA VAL A 97 -8.65 -3.06 -0.94
C VAL A 97 -8.08 -3.10 0.46
N THR A 98 -7.20 -4.06 0.71
CA THR A 98 -6.42 -4.14 1.94
C THR A 98 -4.94 -4.31 1.59
N ILE A 99 -4.11 -3.37 2.02
CA ILE A 99 -2.66 -3.47 1.91
C ILE A 99 -2.10 -3.61 3.31
N TYR A 100 -1.34 -4.68 3.53
CA TYR A 100 -0.62 -4.93 4.77
C TYR A 100 0.87 -5.08 4.46
N LEU A 101 1.67 -4.20 5.02
CA LEU A 101 3.10 -4.15 4.78
C LEU A 101 3.87 -4.09 6.11
N ILE A 102 4.75 -5.05 6.31
CA ILE A 102 5.75 -5.04 7.39
C ILE A 102 7.12 -4.91 6.75
N THR A 103 7.88 -3.90 7.15
CA THR A 103 9.27 -3.76 6.68
C THR A 103 10.24 -3.56 7.85
N ASN A 104 11.40 -4.20 7.72
CA ASN A 104 12.54 -3.97 8.60
C ASN A 104 13.76 -3.57 7.77
N HIS A 105 14.41 -2.45 8.14
CA HIS A 105 15.52 -1.84 7.42
C HIS A 105 15.17 -1.58 5.95
N THR A 106 14.39 -0.52 5.71
CA THR A 106 13.97 -0.13 4.36
C THR A 106 14.33 1.31 4.02
N THR A 107 14.87 1.60 2.85
CA THR A 107 15.11 3.01 2.50
C THR A 107 13.78 3.70 2.18
N THR A 108 13.02 3.17 1.23
CA THR A 108 11.78 3.80 0.76
C THR A 108 10.60 2.84 0.60
N VAL A 109 9.42 3.33 0.97
CA VAL A 109 8.14 2.68 0.71
C VAL A 109 7.22 3.68 0.02
N HIS A 110 6.68 3.29 -1.13
CA HIS A 110 5.68 4.05 -1.88
C HIS A 110 4.44 3.19 -2.11
N ILE A 111 3.29 3.72 -1.69
CA ILE A 111 1.98 3.13 -1.97
C ILE A 111 1.17 4.14 -2.77
N TYR A 112 0.72 3.75 -3.95
CA TYR A 112 -0.06 4.57 -4.86
C TYR A 112 -1.36 3.84 -5.23
N LEU A 113 -2.49 4.43 -4.87
CA LEU A 113 -3.82 3.93 -5.21
C LEU A 113 -4.61 4.97 -5.99
N ILE A 114 -5.17 4.56 -7.12
CA ILE A 114 -6.25 5.28 -7.81
C ILE A 114 -7.47 4.37 -7.85
N THR A 115 -8.58 4.85 -7.32
CA THR A 115 -9.84 4.10 -7.30
C THR A 115 -11.01 4.96 -7.74
N ASN A 116 -11.85 4.47 -8.64
CA ASN A 116 -13.06 5.21 -9.02
C ASN A 116 -14.22 4.97 -8.03
N HIS A 117 -14.70 3.73 -7.94
CA HIS A 117 -15.75 3.33 -7.00
C HIS A 117 -15.22 2.25 -6.08
N ILE A 118 -15.10 2.58 -4.79
CA ILE A 118 -14.65 1.66 -3.76
C ILE A 118 -15.52 1.75 -2.50
N THR A 119 -15.81 0.63 -1.83
CA THR A 119 -16.46 0.71 -0.51
C THR A 119 -15.42 1.01 0.55
N THR A 120 -14.34 0.23 0.60
CA THR A 120 -13.34 0.32 1.67
C THR A 120 -11.91 0.23 1.15
N VAL A 121 -11.09 1.22 1.50
CA VAL A 121 -9.64 1.14 1.42
C VAL A 121 -9.09 0.99 2.83
N THR A 122 -8.17 0.05 3.02
CA THR A 122 -7.43 -0.08 4.27
C THR A 122 -5.95 -0.30 3.99
N ILE A 123 -5.10 0.53 4.58
CA ILE A 123 -3.65 0.43 4.50
C ILE A 123 -3.12 0.26 5.93
N TYR A 124 -2.44 -0.86 6.19
CA TYR A 124 -1.68 -1.12 7.40
C TYR A 124 -0.21 -1.16 7.04
N LEU A 125 0.58 -0.31 7.66
CA LEU A 125 2.02 -0.24 7.44
C LEU A 125 2.74 -0.21 8.79
N ILE A 126 3.61 -1.18 9.01
CA ILE A 126 4.49 -1.27 10.18
C ILE A 126 5.93 -1.23 9.68
N THR A 127 6.69 -0.22 10.10
CA THR A 127 8.07 -0.07 9.66
C THR A 127 9.04 0.11 10.82
N HIS A 128 10.20 -0.52 10.70
CA HIS A 128 11.33 -0.34 11.59
C HIS A 128 12.56 0.06 10.80
N HIS A 129 13.21 1.16 11.20
CA HIS A 129 14.35 1.76 10.51
C HIS A 129 14.06 2.03 9.03
N THR A 130 13.24 3.05 8.78
CA THR A 130 12.88 3.46 7.41
C THR A 130 13.26 4.88 7.11
N THR A 131 13.78 5.22 5.94
CA THR A 131 14.05 6.63 5.63
C THR A 131 12.75 7.36 5.27
N THR A 132 12.00 6.81 4.31
CA THR A 132 10.83 7.49 3.74
C THR A 132 9.65 6.54 3.56
N VAL A 133 8.48 6.98 4.00
CA VAL A 133 7.19 6.38 3.66
C VAL A 133 6.34 7.43 2.96
N THR A 134 5.82 7.08 1.78
CA THR A 134 4.87 7.91 1.03
C THR A 134 3.64 7.09 0.67
N ILE A 135 2.47 7.59 1.08
CA ILE A 135 1.17 7.04 0.70
C ILE A 135 0.45 8.08 -0.14
N TYR A 136 0.00 7.69 -1.32
CA TYR A 136 -0.76 8.54 -2.22
C TYR A 136 -2.04 7.81 -2.63
N LEU A 137 -3.18 8.38 -2.27
CA LEU A 137 -4.49 7.79 -2.48
C LEU A 137 -5.42 8.81 -3.14
N ILE A 138 -5.85 8.51 -4.37
CA ILE A 138 -6.90 9.24 -5.08
C ILE A 138 -8.14 8.37 -5.14
N THR A 139 -9.26 8.89 -4.64
CA THR A 139 -10.54 8.21 -4.77
C THR A 139 -11.67 9.11 -5.25
N ASN A 140 -12.47 8.68 -6.22
CA ASN A 140 -13.63 9.46 -6.63
C ASN A 140 -14.84 9.21 -5.71
N HIS A 141 -15.29 7.97 -5.56
CA HIS A 141 -16.38 7.58 -4.67
C HIS A 141 -15.91 6.49 -3.71
N THR A 142 -15.86 6.83 -2.42
CA THR A 142 -15.43 5.93 -1.35
C THR A 142 -16.37 5.97 -0.16
N THR A 143 -16.70 4.82 0.44
CA THR A 143 -17.40 4.86 1.73
C THR A 143 -16.40 5.13 2.86
N THR A 144 -15.33 4.35 2.92
CA THR A 144 -14.40 4.37 4.04
C THR A 144 -12.94 4.28 3.59
N VAL A 145 -12.09 5.15 4.15
CA VAL A 145 -10.64 5.06 4.03
C VAL A 145 -10.06 4.92 5.42
N HIS A 146 -9.21 3.91 5.61
CA HIS A 146 -8.42 3.74 6.82
C HIS A 146 -6.95 3.64 6.47
N ILE A 147 -6.12 4.47 7.12
CA ILE A 147 -4.67 4.41 7.05
C ILE A 147 -4.15 4.23 8.47
N TYR A 148 -3.47 3.13 8.71
CA TYR A 148 -2.81 2.80 9.97
C TYR A 148 -1.33 2.68 9.72
N LEU A 149 -0.55 3.54 10.37
CA LEU A 149 0.88 3.59 10.20
C LEU A 149 1.57 3.59 11.57
N ILE A 150 2.37 2.55 11.81
CA ILE A 150 3.19 2.41 13.02
C ILE A 150 4.65 2.42 12.56
N THR A 151 5.41 3.41 13.02
CA THR A 151 6.81 3.57 12.60
C THR A 151 7.73 3.71 13.79
N ASN A 152 8.92 3.14 13.67
CA ASN A 152 10.00 3.34 14.62
C ASN A 152 11.30 3.63 13.87
N HIS A 153 11.94 4.75 14.21
CA HIS A 153 13.09 5.33 13.53
C HIS A 153 12.78 5.61 12.06
N ILE A 154 12.08 6.72 11.81
CA ILE A 154 11.77 7.17 10.45
C ILE A 154 12.20 8.60 10.19
N THR A 155 12.71 8.91 9.00
CA THR A 155 13.01 10.31 8.68
C THR A 155 11.75 11.04 8.25
N THR A 156 11.04 10.52 7.25
CA THR A 156 9.88 11.19 6.67
C THR A 156 8.68 10.27 6.47
N VAL A 157 7.50 10.75 6.85
CA VAL A 157 6.20 10.17 6.52
C VAL A 157 5.42 11.21 5.74
N THR A 158 4.94 10.85 4.55
CA THR A 158 4.05 11.71 3.76
C THR A 158 2.79 10.95 3.36
N ILE A 159 1.63 11.53 3.63
CA ILE A 159 0.33 11.00 3.21
C ILE A 159 -0.37 12.05 2.36
N TYR A 160 -0.69 11.70 1.12
CA TYR A 160 -1.54 12.46 0.22
C TYR A 160 -2.85 11.70 0.04
N LEU A 161 -3.95 12.32 0.45
CA LEU A 161 -5.28 11.77 0.29
C LEU A 161 -6.15 12.79 -0.45
N ILE A 162 -6.55 12.45 -1.66
CA ILE A 162 -7.42 13.26 -2.51
C ILE A 162 -8.70 12.49 -2.72
N THR A 163 -9.82 13.04 -2.26
CA THR A 163 -11.11 12.39 -2.41
C THR A 163 -12.20 13.33 -2.90
N ASN A 164 -13.06 12.87 -3.81
CA ASN A 164 -14.19 13.66 -4.26
C ASN A 164 -15.41 13.45 -3.35
N HIS A 165 -15.93 12.23 -3.30
CA HIS A 165 -17.04 11.84 -2.42
C HIS A 165 -16.60 10.73 -1.47
N THR A 166 -16.44 11.07 -0.19
CA THR A 166 -16.08 10.10 0.85
C THR A 166 -16.97 10.22 2.06
N THR A 167 -17.54 9.14 2.59
CA THR A 167 -18.23 9.28 3.88
C THR A 167 -17.22 9.46 5.00
N THR A 168 -16.29 8.52 5.20
CA THR A 168 -15.38 8.55 6.35
C THR A 168 -13.92 8.36 5.97
N VAL A 169 -13.04 9.16 6.59
CA VAL A 169 -11.59 9.01 6.53
C VAL A 169 -11.06 8.86 7.95
N HIS A 170 -10.25 7.83 8.17
CA HIS A 170 -9.50 7.62 9.39
C HIS A 170 -8.01 7.49 9.09
N ILE A 171 -7.21 8.31 9.76
CA ILE A 171 -5.74 8.22 9.72
C ILE A 171 -5.26 8.02 11.15
N TYR A 172 -4.60 6.90 11.40
CA TYR A 172 -3.96 6.57 12.67
C TYR A 172 -2.47 6.47 12.44
N LEU A 173 -1.72 7.35 13.10
CA LEU A 173 -0.27 7.43 12.97
C LEU A 173 0.36 7.37 14.36
N VAL A 174 1.17 6.33 14.57
CA VAL A 174 1.98 6.13 15.78
C VAL A 174 3.45 6.13 15.36
N THR A 175 4.23 7.09 15.85
CA THR A 175 5.65 7.17 15.50
C THR A 175 6.55 7.29 16.72
N HIS A 176 7.69 6.61 16.66
CA HIS A 176 8.81 6.78 17.58
C HIS A 176 10.05 7.23 16.80
N GLN A 177 10.62 8.37 17.18
CA GLN A 177 11.75 9.02 16.52
C GLN A 177 11.46 9.31 15.04
N THR A 178 10.84 10.46 14.79
CA THR A 178 10.49 10.91 13.44
C THR A 178 11.02 12.31 13.17
N THR A 179 11.64 12.55 12.03
CA THR A 179 11.96 13.94 11.69
C THR A 179 10.67 14.66 11.27
N THR A 180 10.04 14.21 10.19
CA THR A 180 8.91 14.93 9.58
C THR A 180 7.71 14.01 9.34
N VAL A 181 6.53 14.49 9.72
CA VAL A 181 5.25 13.94 9.29
C VAL A 181 4.51 15.01 8.50
N THR A 182 4.04 14.65 7.30
CA THR A 182 3.22 15.54 6.47
C THR A 182 1.97 14.81 6.00
N ILE A 183 0.80 15.41 6.21
CA ILE A 183 -0.50 14.91 5.76
C ILE A 183 -1.16 15.99 4.90
N TYR A 184 -1.45 15.68 3.65
CA TYR A 184 -2.29 16.47 2.76
C TYR A 184 -3.61 15.76 2.57
N LEU A 185 -4.69 16.41 2.97
CA LEU A 185 -6.05 15.94 2.79
C LEU A 185 -6.82 16.94 1.94
N ILE A 186 -7.19 16.53 0.74
CA ILE A 186 -7.99 17.32 -0.20
C ILE A 186 -9.30 16.59 -0.40
N THR A 187 -10.40 17.20 -0.01
CA THR A 187 -11.74 16.63 -0.11
C THR A 187 -12.72 17.60 -0.74
N ASN A 188 -13.76 17.13 -1.43
CA ASN A 188 -14.85 18.00 -1.91
C ASN A 188 -16.14 17.73 -1.12
N HIS A 189 -16.52 16.46 -0.98
CA HIS A 189 -17.70 16.02 -0.24
C HIS A 189 -17.32 14.92 0.75
N THR A 190 -16.79 15.33 1.91
CA THR A 190 -16.49 14.40 3.01
C THR A 190 -17.36 14.64 4.23
N THR A 191 -17.94 13.57 4.79
CA THR A 191 -18.81 13.71 5.98
C THR A 191 -18.01 13.75 7.27
N THR A 192 -17.00 12.88 7.44
CA THR A 192 -16.19 12.83 8.67
C THR A 192 -14.72 12.51 8.36
N VAL A 193 -13.83 13.23 9.04
CA VAL A 193 -12.39 12.98 9.03
C VAL A 193 -11.90 12.84 10.46
N HIS A 194 -11.23 11.74 10.76
CA HIS A 194 -10.54 11.51 12.02
C HIS A 194 -9.04 11.31 11.78
N ILE A 195 -8.23 12.11 12.47
CA ILE A 195 -6.76 11.98 12.46
C ILE A 195 -6.30 11.79 13.90
N TYR A 196 -5.72 10.62 14.17
CA TYR A 196 -5.13 10.26 15.46
C TYR A 196 -3.62 10.19 15.30
N LEU A 197 -2.91 11.05 16.03
CA LEU A 197 -1.47 11.17 15.96
C LEU A 197 -0.86 10.96 17.35
N ILE A 198 -0.01 9.94 17.48
CA ILE A 198 0.79 9.66 18.67
C ILE A 198 2.24 9.72 18.24
N THR A 199 2.99 10.69 18.75
CA THR A 199 4.39 10.90 18.39
C THR A 199 5.26 10.92 19.63
N ASN A 200 6.41 10.26 19.56
CA ASN A 200 7.47 10.39 20.54
C ASN A 200 8.77 10.79 19.82
N HIS A 201 9.38 11.90 20.23
CA HIS A 201 10.54 12.52 19.57
C HIS A 201 10.28 12.79 18.08
N THR A 202 9.28 13.63 17.79
CA THR A 202 9.02 14.13 16.44
C THR A 202 9.44 15.59 16.29
N THR A 203 10.19 15.92 15.23
CA THR A 203 10.65 17.31 15.04
C THR A 203 9.59 18.21 14.41
N THR A 204 8.91 17.75 13.37
CA THR A 204 7.89 18.53 12.66
C THR A 204 6.69 17.68 12.26
N VAL A 205 5.51 18.29 12.36
CA VAL A 205 4.24 17.74 11.90
C VAL A 205 3.50 18.82 11.12
N HIS A 206 3.14 18.51 9.87
CA HIS A 206 2.34 19.37 9.02
C HIS A 206 1.06 18.63 8.60
N ILE A 207 -0.09 19.28 8.81
CA ILE A 207 -1.39 18.79 8.35
C ILE A 207 -2.04 19.89 7.52
N TYR A 208 -2.27 19.61 6.25
CA TYR A 208 -2.94 20.49 5.31
C TYR A 208 -4.30 19.90 4.98
N LEU A 209 -5.36 20.64 5.28
CA LEU A 209 -6.73 20.26 4.99
C LEU A 209 -7.32 21.27 3.98
N ILE A 210 -7.76 20.76 2.85
CA ILE A 210 -8.47 21.50 1.81
C ILE A 210 -9.82 20.79 1.62
N THR A 211 -10.90 21.52 1.81
CA THR A 211 -12.28 21.03 1.74
C THR A 211 -13.10 21.89 0.81
#